data_AF-A0A850M1H5-F1
#
_entry.id   AF-A0A850M1H5-F1
#
_cell.length_a   1.000
_cell.length_b   1.000
_cell.length_c   1.000
_cell.angle_alpha   90.00
_cell.angle_beta   90.00
_cell.angle_gamma   90.00
#
_symmetry.space_group_name_H-M   'P 1'
#
loop_
_entity.id
_entity.type
_entity.pdbx_description
1 polymer ?
#
loop_
_entity_poly.entity_id
_entity_poly.type
_entity_poly.pdbx_seq_one_letter_code
_entity_poly.pdbx_strand_id
1 'polypeptide(L)'
;MSVKPGLGPKEIAILHYQLIMENNKEEWLKTIMKSRIGISSNQWWKTGRKYIDKKGWSYKFRHEDDRPMFHKKDSRKFFFYRLNEKGEEQGAGPVPIIINKDPDNNDEWRVKVSSW
;
A
#
# COMPACT_ATOMS: atom_id res chain seq x y z
N MET A 1 -7.04 6.82 10.72
CA MET A 1 -7.97 6.83 9.54
C MET A 1 -8.75 5.52 9.46
N SER A 2 -9.75 5.40 8.57
CA SER A 2 -10.50 4.14 8.34
C SER A 2 -10.80 3.89 6.87
N VAL A 3 -10.91 2.61 6.50
CA VAL A 3 -11.28 2.18 5.14
C VAL A 3 -12.79 2.32 4.97
N LYS A 4 -13.20 3.03 3.91
CA LYS A 4 -14.61 3.25 3.56
C LYS A 4 -14.93 2.55 2.24
N PRO A 5 -16.18 2.10 2.04
CA PRO A 5 -16.64 1.60 0.75
C PRO A 5 -16.47 2.64 -0.36
N GLY A 6 -16.21 2.16 -1.58
CA GLY A 6 -16.15 3.01 -2.78
C GLY A 6 -14.88 3.84 -2.97
N LEU A 7 -13.86 3.68 -2.11
CA LEU A 7 -12.57 4.34 -2.31
C LEU A 7 -11.90 3.91 -3.63
N GLY A 8 -11.36 4.88 -4.34
CA GLY A 8 -10.60 4.65 -5.56
C GLY A 8 -9.24 3.98 -5.31
N PRO A 9 -8.59 3.46 -6.36
CA PRO A 9 -7.35 2.71 -6.22
C PRO A 9 -6.20 3.53 -5.64
N LYS A 10 -6.10 4.81 -6.01
CA LYS A 10 -5.11 5.73 -5.46
C LYS A 10 -5.34 5.99 -3.96
N GLU A 11 -6.59 6.18 -3.57
CA GLU A 11 -6.96 6.43 -2.17
C GLU A 11 -6.61 5.24 -1.28
N ILE A 12 -6.91 4.01 -1.74
CA ILE A 12 -6.51 2.78 -1.06
C ILE A 12 -4.98 2.66 -0.94
N ALA A 13 -4.24 2.98 -2.01
CA ALA A 13 -2.78 2.94 -1.98
C ALA A 13 -2.19 3.91 -0.95
N ILE A 14 -2.71 5.14 -0.89
CA ILE A 14 -2.28 6.16 0.08
C ILE A 14 -2.65 5.72 1.50
N LEU A 15 -3.90 5.29 1.69
CA LEU A 15 -4.43 4.88 2.99
C LEU A 15 -3.66 3.67 3.55
N HIS A 16 -3.25 2.72 2.70
CA HIS A 16 -2.41 1.59 3.12
C HIS A 16 -1.12 2.03 3.82
N TYR A 17 -0.39 2.99 3.24
CA TYR A 17 0.84 3.48 3.85
C TYR A 17 0.57 4.37 5.07
N GLN A 18 -0.49 5.18 5.05
CA GLN A 18 -0.88 5.99 6.21
C GLN A 18 -1.21 5.11 7.42
N LEU A 19 -2.02 4.08 7.25
CA LEU A 19 -2.45 3.20 8.35
C LEU A 19 -1.29 2.44 8.98
N ILE A 20 -0.27 2.05 8.20
CA ILE A 20 0.91 1.44 8.80
C ILE A 20 1.76 2.47 9.55
N MET A 21 1.88 3.71 9.08
CA MET A 21 2.60 4.78 9.80
C MET A 21 1.88 5.10 11.12
N GLU A 22 0.54 5.11 11.11
CA GLU A 22 -0.33 5.29 12.28
C GLU A 22 -0.38 4.07 13.23
N ASN A 23 0.30 2.97 12.92
CA ASN A 23 0.24 1.71 13.67
C ASN A 23 -1.19 1.13 13.79
N ASN A 24 -2.07 1.42 12.84
CA ASN A 24 -3.43 0.92 12.83
C ASN A 24 -3.55 -0.38 12.01
N LYS A 25 -3.18 -1.51 12.63
CA LYS A 25 -3.15 -2.82 11.97
C LYS A 25 -4.54 -3.28 11.48
N GLU A 26 -5.57 -3.02 12.27
CA GLU A 26 -6.91 -3.51 11.99
C GLU A 26 -7.44 -2.90 10.70
N GLU A 27 -7.40 -1.57 10.58
CA GLU A 27 -7.79 -0.87 9.36
C GLU A 27 -6.82 -1.18 8.22
N TRP A 28 -5.54 -1.33 8.51
CA TRP A 28 -4.56 -1.67 7.48
C TRP A 28 -4.87 -3.00 6.79
N LEU A 29 -5.29 -4.02 7.54
CA LEU A 29 -5.71 -5.29 6.97
C LEU A 29 -6.91 -5.15 6.03
N LYS A 30 -7.82 -4.21 6.28
CA LYS A 30 -8.99 -3.93 5.43
C LYS A 30 -8.59 -3.38 4.06
N THR A 31 -7.38 -2.82 3.91
CA THR A 31 -6.87 -2.35 2.61
C THR A 31 -6.36 -3.49 1.72
N ILE A 32 -6.17 -4.70 2.23
CA ILE A 32 -5.53 -5.82 1.53
C ILE A 32 -6.57 -6.74 0.89
N MET A 33 -6.26 -7.31 -0.27
CA MET A 33 -7.12 -8.30 -0.91
C MET A 33 -7.36 -9.48 0.03
N LYS A 34 -8.59 -9.97 0.11
CA LYS A 34 -8.96 -11.08 1.02
C LYS A 34 -8.09 -12.31 0.82
N SER A 35 -7.81 -12.67 -0.44
CA SER A 35 -6.91 -13.77 -0.84
C SER A 35 -5.45 -13.62 -0.41
N ARG A 36 -5.03 -12.44 0.08
CA ARG A 36 -3.68 -12.16 0.57
C ARG A 36 -3.60 -12.06 2.10
N ILE A 37 -4.73 -12.10 2.80
CA ILE A 37 -4.78 -12.05 4.26
C ILE A 37 -4.24 -13.37 4.82
N GLY A 38 -3.29 -13.29 5.76
CA GLY A 38 -2.69 -14.47 6.40
C GLY A 38 -1.23 -14.24 6.77
N ILE A 39 -0.40 -15.27 6.58
CA ILE A 39 1.05 -15.21 6.89
C ILE A 39 1.73 -14.08 6.10
N SER A 40 1.40 -13.94 4.83
CA SER A 40 1.97 -12.93 3.92
C SER A 40 1.66 -11.50 4.38
N SER A 41 0.40 -11.17 4.69
CA SER A 41 0.02 -9.84 5.16
C SER A 41 0.63 -9.51 6.53
N ASN A 42 0.77 -10.51 7.42
CA ASN A 42 1.46 -10.34 8.69
C ASN A 42 2.94 -10.03 8.52
N GLN A 43 3.62 -10.69 7.57
CA GLN A 43 5.02 -10.42 7.27
C GLN A 43 5.22 -9.03 6.67
N TRP A 44 4.28 -8.59 5.82
CA TRP A 44 4.27 -7.23 5.28
C TRP A 44 4.11 -6.20 6.40
N TRP A 45 3.12 -6.36 7.30
CA TRP A 45 2.94 -5.49 8.45
C TRP A 45 4.21 -5.37 9.29
N LYS A 46 4.80 -6.52 9.67
CA LYS A 46 6.03 -6.56 10.48
C LYS A 46 7.19 -5.85 9.79
N THR A 47 7.35 -6.07 8.49
CA THR A 47 8.43 -5.48 7.70
C THR A 47 8.28 -3.96 7.62
N GLY A 48 7.09 -3.47 7.24
CA GLY A 48 6.83 -2.04 7.16
C GLY A 48 6.96 -1.34 8.51
N ARG A 49 6.41 -1.92 9.59
CA ARG A 49 6.58 -1.38 10.96
C ARG A 49 8.04 -1.35 11.38
N LYS A 50 8.81 -2.40 11.11
CA LYS A 50 10.26 -2.41 11.42
C LYS A 50 10.97 -1.23 10.77
N TYR A 51 10.63 -0.87 9.54
CA TYR A 51 11.25 0.28 8.87
C TYR A 51 10.80 1.62 9.46
N ILE A 52 9.52 1.79 9.73
CA ILE A 52 9.01 3.00 10.38
C ILE A 52 9.64 3.15 11.77
N ASP A 53 9.59 2.11 12.59
CA ASP A 53 10.00 2.14 13.99
C ASP A 53 11.52 2.22 14.17
N LYS A 54 12.31 1.52 13.34
CA LYS A 54 13.78 1.45 13.51
C LYS A 54 14.56 2.39 12.60
N LYS A 55 13.96 2.85 11.51
CA LYS A 55 14.64 3.71 10.52
C LYS A 55 13.98 5.09 10.37
N GLY A 56 12.87 5.35 11.07
CA GLY A 56 12.13 6.60 10.95
C GLY A 56 11.58 6.83 9.56
N TRP A 57 11.29 5.75 8.82
CA TRP A 57 10.83 5.86 7.43
C TRP A 57 9.37 6.30 7.37
N SER A 58 9.08 7.18 6.41
CA SER A 58 7.73 7.56 6.01
C SER A 58 7.53 7.36 4.51
N TYR A 59 6.27 7.28 4.09
CA TYR A 59 5.93 7.06 2.69
C TYR A 59 5.01 8.15 2.18
N LYS A 60 5.32 8.69 1.01
CA LYS A 60 4.53 9.74 0.36
C LYS A 60 4.23 9.35 -1.08
N PHE A 61 2.99 9.55 -1.51
CA PHE A 61 2.60 9.28 -2.89
C PHE A 61 3.48 10.06 -3.87
N ARG A 62 3.97 9.38 -4.91
CA ARG A 62 4.79 9.97 -5.96
C ARG A 62 3.98 10.11 -7.26
N HIS A 63 3.64 8.99 -7.89
CA HIS A 63 2.92 8.96 -9.15
C HIS A 63 2.22 7.60 -9.36
N GLU A 64 1.31 7.56 -10.33
CA GLU A 64 0.74 6.33 -10.88
C GLU A 64 1.58 5.88 -12.08
N ASP A 65 1.79 4.57 -12.23
CA ASP A 65 2.37 4.00 -13.45
C ASP A 65 1.32 4.14 -14.56
N ASP A 66 1.56 5.06 -15.49
CA ASP A 66 0.70 5.36 -16.63
C ASP A 66 0.80 4.31 -17.75
N ARG A 67 1.80 3.43 -17.67
CA ARG A 67 1.97 2.34 -18.62
C ARG A 67 0.85 1.32 -18.42
N PRO A 68 0.18 0.89 -19.49
CA PRO A 68 -0.82 -0.17 -19.40
C PRO A 68 -0.14 -1.42 -18.82
N MET A 69 -0.56 -1.82 -17.61
CA MET A 69 -0.29 -3.17 -17.13
C MET A 69 -1.01 -4.12 -18.09
N PHE A 70 -0.26 -4.71 -19.02
CA PHE A 70 -0.76 -5.60 -20.07
C PHE A 70 -1.95 -6.44 -19.56
N HIS A 71 -3.12 -6.20 -20.15
CA HIS A 71 -4.38 -6.94 -19.95
C HIS A 71 -5.17 -6.79 -18.63
N LYS A 72 -4.92 -5.80 -17.76
CA LYS A 72 -5.72 -5.66 -16.52
C LYS A 72 -6.31 -4.27 -16.31
N LYS A 73 -7.51 -4.03 -16.87
CA LYS A 73 -8.33 -2.83 -16.59
C LYS A 73 -8.57 -2.64 -15.09
N ASP A 74 -8.61 -3.74 -14.33
CA ASP A 74 -8.82 -3.78 -12.88
C ASP A 74 -7.52 -3.94 -12.07
N SER A 75 -6.42 -3.40 -12.59
CA SER A 75 -5.14 -3.31 -11.91
C SER A 75 -4.55 -1.91 -12.10
N ARG A 76 -4.06 -1.33 -11.01
CA ARG A 76 -3.32 -0.06 -11.00
C ARG A 76 -2.05 -0.22 -10.20
N LYS A 77 -0.99 0.44 -10.63
CA LYS A 77 0.29 0.44 -9.94
C LYS A 77 0.66 1.87 -9.58
N PHE A 78 1.00 2.06 -8.32
CA PHE A 78 1.40 3.36 -7.80
C PHE A 78 2.81 3.26 -7.22
N PHE A 79 3.46 4.41 -7.16
CA PHE A 79 4.80 4.56 -6.65
C PHE A 79 4.80 5.57 -5.51
N PHE A 80 5.60 5.27 -4.49
CA PHE A 80 5.76 6.10 -3.30
C PHE A 80 7.22 6.48 -3.14
N TYR A 81 7.45 7.70 -2.68
CA TYR A 81 8.70 8.07 -2.05
C TYR A 81 8.81 7.38 -0.70
N ARG A 82 10.02 6.98 -0.35
CA ARG A 82 10.40 6.50 0.97
C ARG A 82 11.35 7.51 1.56
N LEU A 83 10.94 8.15 2.63
CA LEU A 83 11.63 9.31 3.19
C LEU A 83 12.17 8.96 4.58
N ASN A 84 13.35 9.48 4.93
CA ASN A 84 13.84 9.45 6.31
C ASN A 84 13.16 10.53 7.16
N GLU A 85 13.57 10.66 8.43
CA GLU A 85 13.05 11.66 9.37
C GLU A 85 13.30 13.11 8.93
N LYS A 86 14.31 13.34 8.08
CA LYS A 86 14.63 14.65 7.49
C LYS A 86 13.84 14.93 6.21
N GLY A 87 13.03 13.97 5.75
CA GLY A 87 12.27 14.08 4.50
C GLY A 87 13.06 13.74 3.23
N GLU A 88 14.25 13.15 3.35
CA GLU A 88 15.11 12.81 2.21
C GLU A 88 14.80 11.40 1.70
N GLU A 89 14.78 11.22 0.37
CA GLU A 89 14.52 9.93 -0.27
C GLU A 89 15.56 8.86 0.10
N GLN A 90 15.11 7.63 0.33
CA GLN A 90 15.94 6.51 0.78
C GLN A 90 15.87 5.29 -0.16
N GLY A 91 17.04 4.75 -0.49
CA GLY A 91 17.27 3.53 -1.26
C GLY A 91 17.23 3.73 -2.78
N ALA A 92 17.21 2.62 -3.53
CA ALA A 92 17.53 2.63 -4.96
C ALA A 92 16.43 3.19 -5.89
N GLY A 93 15.23 3.46 -5.38
CA GLY A 93 14.13 3.94 -6.23
C GLY A 93 12.78 4.01 -5.51
N PRO A 94 11.72 4.38 -6.24
CA PRO A 94 10.38 4.50 -5.67
C PRO A 94 9.82 3.14 -5.26
N VAL A 95 8.99 3.16 -4.23
CA VAL A 95 8.35 1.96 -3.66
C VAL A 95 7.05 1.65 -4.41
N PRO A 96 6.96 0.52 -5.13
CA PRO A 96 5.76 0.17 -5.87
C PRO A 96 4.70 -0.50 -4.98
N ILE A 97 3.44 -0.20 -5.27
CA ILE A 97 2.26 -0.89 -4.75
C ILE A 97 1.29 -1.19 -5.89
N ILE A 98 0.70 -2.38 -5.88
CA ILE A 98 -0.27 -2.83 -6.90
C ILE A 98 -1.63 -3.00 -6.24
N ILE A 99 -2.62 -2.32 -6.79
CA ILE A 99 -4.01 -2.32 -6.37
C ILE A 99 -4.86 -3.02 -7.44
N ASN A 100 -5.71 -3.95 -7.01
CA ASN A 100 -6.66 -4.65 -7.87
C ASN A 100 -8.06 -4.54 -7.31
N LYS A 101 -9.08 -4.71 -8.15
CA LYS A 101 -10.42 -5.02 -7.63
C LYS A 101 -10.41 -6.39 -6.97
N ASP A 102 -11.05 -6.48 -5.82
CA ASP A 102 -11.19 -7.70 -5.03
C ASP A 102 -12.58 -8.30 -5.25
N PRO A 103 -12.71 -9.37 -6.07
CA PRO A 103 -14.01 -9.99 -6.34
C PRO A 103 -14.64 -10.60 -5.09
N ASP A 104 -13.84 -10.92 -4.07
CA ASP A 104 -14.33 -11.45 -2.79
C ASP A 104 -14.80 -10.33 -1.84
N ASN A 105 -14.77 -9.08 -2.29
CA ASN A 105 -15.09 -7.87 -1.51
C ASN A 105 -15.81 -6.83 -2.38
N ASN A 106 -16.93 -7.23 -3.01
CA ASN A 106 -17.80 -6.35 -3.81
C ASN A 106 -17.05 -5.56 -4.92
N ASP A 107 -16.03 -6.16 -5.54
CA ASP A 107 -15.19 -5.53 -6.55
C ASP A 107 -14.50 -4.23 -6.09
N GLU A 108 -14.34 -4.04 -4.79
CA GLU A 108 -13.65 -2.88 -4.25
C GLU A 108 -12.14 -2.95 -4.48
N TRP A 109 -11.50 -1.79 -4.59
CA TRP A 109 -10.05 -1.71 -4.77
C TRP A 109 -9.32 -2.12 -3.50
N ARG A 110 -8.34 -3.02 -3.63
CA ARG A 110 -7.53 -3.56 -2.55
C ARG A 110 -6.08 -3.83 -2.97
N VAL A 111 -5.18 -3.80 -2.00
CA VAL A 111 -3.75 -4.06 -2.19
C VAL A 111 -3.53 -5.53 -2.50
N LYS A 112 -2.99 -5.80 -3.68
CA LYS A 112 -2.59 -7.13 -4.13
C LYS A 112 -1.14 -7.45 -3.77
N VAL A 113 -0.28 -6.44 -3.88
CA VAL A 113 1.17 -6.50 -3.61
C VAL A 113 1.60 -5.15 -3.05
N SER A 114 2.33 -5.15 -1.94
CA SER A 114 3.01 -3.98 -1.41
C SER A 114 4.51 -4.22 -1.23
N SER A 115 5.27 -3.15 -1.36
CA SER A 115 6.72 -3.11 -1.10
C SER A 115 7.03 -2.12 0.03
N TRP A 116 8.25 -2.17 0.56
CA TRP A 116 8.71 -1.38 1.69
C TRP A 116 10.09 -0.78 1.42
#